data_AF-A0A7I4DLH3-F1
#
_entry.id   AF-A0A7I4DLH3-F1
#
_cell.length_a   1.000
_cell.length_b   1.000
_cell.length_c   1.000
_cell.angle_alpha   90.00
_cell.angle_beta   90.00
_cell.angle_gamma   90.00
#
_symmetry.space_group_name_H-M   'P 1'
#
loop_
_entity.id
_entity.type
_entity.pdbx_description
1 polymer ?
#
loop_
_entity_poly.entity_id
_entity_poly.type
_entity_poly.pdbx_seq_one_letter_code
_entity_poly.pdbx_strand_id
1 'polypeptide(L)'
;MGLMETLVKHPDEIRPLVKLKVDAMRAQRAIPKDPYLAFCYRMLMRVSRSFSIVIQQLRTELRDAVCVFYLVLRGLDTIEDDMAIPIDIKVPILKSFHEHIYDPSWKFVCGEKDYKELMNKFECVSNAFLNLDEGYQRVIAEMTNRMGVGMAKFIETEIPAPRMFWPHEIWGKFGTRLEDFKLEENSENAVRCLNAMITNALTHATDCLKYIEANKDESNLRFCAIPQIMAIGTLAECYNNINVFRGVVKIRRGITAKVMQTKTISDVYGTFFDFSRKIAEKIGENDDSASATRKHIEDIQEYCESHLLETRVYSIDQEYGLDILVFLVVFSLLSAMVYMLYNHW
;
A
#
# COMPACT_ATOMS: atom_id res chain seq x y z
N MET A 1 13.99 4.59 14.25
CA MET A 1 14.97 5.60 13.80
C MET A 1 14.48 6.97 14.22
N GLY A 2 15.30 7.72 14.95
CA GLY A 2 14.99 9.09 15.36
C GLY A 2 15.19 10.10 14.21
N LEU A 3 14.70 11.32 14.40
CA LEU A 3 14.83 12.41 13.41
C LEU A 3 16.31 12.73 13.11
N MET A 4 17.19 12.72 14.12
CA MET A 4 18.63 12.96 13.95
C MET A 4 19.36 11.90 13.14
N GLU A 5 19.00 10.62 13.29
CA GLU A 5 19.61 9.55 12.49
C GLU A 5 19.22 9.67 11.00
N THR A 6 17.97 10.08 10.74
CA THR A 6 17.48 10.32 9.38
C THR A 6 18.17 11.53 8.74
N LEU A 7 18.37 12.60 9.51
CA LEU A 7 19.09 13.80 9.08
C LEU A 7 20.51 13.50 8.57
N VAL A 8 21.21 12.56 9.22
CA VAL A 8 22.59 12.22 8.88
C VAL A 8 22.67 11.20 7.74
N LYS A 9 21.82 10.16 7.76
CA LYS A 9 21.92 9.05 6.80
C LYS A 9 21.17 9.30 5.49
N HIS A 10 20.09 10.09 5.51
CA HIS A 10 19.18 10.29 4.37
C HIS A 10 18.61 11.73 4.34
N PRO A 11 19.47 12.75 4.14
CA PRO A 11 19.06 14.16 4.21
C PRO A 11 18.00 14.54 3.17
N ASP A 12 18.03 13.92 2.00
CA ASP A 12 17.10 14.13 0.90
C ASP A 12 15.66 13.67 1.21
N GLU A 13 15.47 12.89 2.27
CA GLU A 13 14.15 12.43 2.71
C GLU A 13 13.43 13.38 3.65
N ILE A 14 14.12 14.37 4.19
CA ILE A 14 13.56 15.31 5.17
C ILE A 14 12.40 16.09 4.56
N ARG A 15 12.61 16.69 3.38
CA ARG A 15 11.57 17.44 2.67
C ARG A 15 10.34 16.57 2.37
N PRO A 16 10.48 15.36 1.78
CA PRO A 16 9.37 14.41 1.64
C PRO A 16 8.62 14.12 2.95
N LEU A 17 9.35 13.84 4.03
CA LEU A 17 8.75 13.50 5.33
C LEU A 17 7.95 14.66 5.94
N VAL A 18 8.47 15.88 5.84
CA VAL A 18 7.77 17.10 6.27
C VAL A 18 6.51 17.29 5.45
N LYS A 19 6.60 17.15 4.12
CA LYS A 19 5.45 17.29 3.22
C LYS A 19 4.35 16.27 3.54
N LEU A 20 4.71 15.00 3.73
CA LEU A 20 3.76 13.95 4.12
C LEU A 20 3.04 14.29 5.43
N LYS A 21 3.76 14.84 6.42
CA LYS A 21 3.17 15.27 7.69
C LYS A 21 2.20 16.46 7.49
N VAL A 22 2.56 17.42 6.66
CA VAL A 22 1.69 18.58 6.32
C VAL A 22 0.43 18.11 5.60
N ASP A 23 0.55 17.21 4.64
CA ASP A 23 -0.60 16.69 3.88
C ASP A 23 -1.54 15.88 4.78
N ALA A 24 -1.01 15.10 5.73
CA ALA A 24 -1.82 14.43 6.76
C ALA A 24 -2.58 15.44 7.66
N MET A 25 -1.96 16.55 8.04
CA MET A 25 -2.64 17.60 8.82
C MET A 25 -3.72 18.30 8.00
N ARG A 26 -3.49 18.54 6.71
CA ARG A 26 -4.48 19.13 5.80
C ARG A 26 -5.68 18.22 5.64
N ALA A 27 -5.45 16.93 5.40
CA ALA A 27 -6.48 15.90 5.39
C ALA A 27 -7.36 15.95 6.65
N GLN A 28 -6.74 15.96 7.84
CA GLN A 28 -7.47 16.05 9.10
C GLN A 28 -8.31 17.33 9.25
N ARG A 29 -7.89 18.45 8.66
CA ARG A 29 -8.64 19.71 8.68
C ARG A 29 -9.74 19.78 7.61
N ALA A 30 -9.65 18.95 6.58
CA ALA A 30 -10.59 18.94 5.45
C ALA A 30 -11.80 18.02 5.67
N ILE A 31 -11.99 17.49 6.89
CA ILE A 31 -13.13 16.64 7.24
C ILE A 31 -14.45 17.41 7.00
N PRO A 32 -15.41 16.83 6.26
CA PRO A 32 -16.71 17.47 6.00
C PRO A 32 -17.52 17.77 7.27
N LYS A 33 -18.50 18.68 7.15
CA LYS A 33 -19.42 19.02 8.24
C LYS A 33 -20.54 17.98 8.43
N ASP A 34 -20.92 17.28 7.38
CA ASP A 34 -21.92 16.20 7.45
C ASP A 34 -21.45 15.15 8.47
N PRO A 35 -22.26 14.81 9.49
CA PRO A 35 -21.80 13.96 10.60
C PRO A 35 -21.44 12.54 10.17
N TYR A 36 -22.15 11.98 9.19
CA TYR A 36 -21.95 10.60 8.71
C TYR A 36 -20.66 10.51 7.89
N LEU A 37 -20.47 11.43 6.95
CA LEU A 37 -19.27 11.52 6.15
C LEU A 37 -18.06 11.93 7.00
N ALA A 38 -18.24 12.79 8.00
CA ALA A 38 -17.19 13.13 8.97
C ALA A 38 -16.75 11.92 9.79
N PHE A 39 -17.68 11.04 10.18
CA PHE A 39 -17.32 9.75 10.77
C PHE A 39 -16.51 8.91 9.78
N CYS A 40 -16.97 8.77 8.53
CA CYS A 40 -16.28 7.99 7.51
C CYS A 40 -14.82 8.45 7.32
N TYR A 41 -14.57 9.75 7.13
CA TYR A 41 -13.19 10.26 6.99
C TYR A 41 -12.32 10.02 8.22
N ARG A 42 -12.88 10.19 9.43
CA ARG A 42 -12.14 9.89 10.67
C ARG A 42 -11.81 8.41 10.78
N MET A 43 -12.76 7.55 10.43
CA MET A 43 -12.54 6.12 10.46
C MET A 43 -11.52 5.69 9.41
N LEU A 44 -11.62 6.20 8.19
CA LEU A 44 -10.67 5.95 7.11
C LEU A 44 -9.23 6.27 7.52
N MET A 45 -8.99 7.40 8.19
CA MET A 45 -7.65 7.75 8.69
C MET A 45 -7.11 6.75 9.71
N ARG A 46 -7.97 6.15 10.54
CA ARG A 46 -7.60 5.14 11.55
C ARG A 46 -7.30 3.79 10.91
N VAL A 47 -8.21 3.30 10.06
CA VAL A 47 -8.12 1.94 9.48
C VAL A 47 -7.21 1.84 8.25
N SER A 48 -6.93 2.95 7.55
CA SER A 48 -6.18 2.96 6.29
C SER A 48 -4.83 3.68 6.37
N ARG A 49 -4.66 4.57 7.36
CA ARG A 49 -3.41 5.33 7.60
C ARG A 49 -2.94 6.07 6.34
N SER A 50 -1.80 5.71 5.75
CA SER A 50 -1.22 6.43 4.61
C SER A 50 -2.12 6.45 3.38
N PHE A 51 -2.91 5.39 3.14
CA PHE A 51 -3.80 5.35 1.98
C PHE A 51 -4.99 6.32 2.12
N SER A 52 -5.37 6.70 3.34
CA SER A 52 -6.34 7.78 3.56
C SER A 52 -5.88 9.14 3.03
N ILE A 53 -4.56 9.38 2.99
CA ILE A 53 -3.98 10.62 2.43
C ILE A 53 -4.14 10.63 0.92
N VAL A 54 -3.95 9.46 0.28
CA VAL A 54 -4.09 9.31 -1.18
C VAL A 54 -5.56 9.48 -1.59
N ILE A 55 -6.50 8.84 -0.87
CA ILE A 55 -7.93 9.00 -1.13
C ILE A 55 -8.32 10.47 -1.05
N GLN A 56 -7.88 11.20 -0.02
CA GLN A 56 -8.26 12.60 0.19
C GLN A 56 -7.74 13.59 -0.86
N GLN A 57 -6.85 13.14 -1.77
CA GLN A 57 -6.36 13.93 -2.89
C GLN A 57 -7.21 13.78 -4.17
N LEU A 58 -8.17 12.86 -4.17
CA LEU A 58 -9.17 12.74 -5.24
C LEU A 58 -10.08 13.98 -5.28
N ARG A 59 -10.67 14.23 -6.45
CA ARG A 59 -11.74 15.24 -6.63
C ARG A 59 -12.96 14.89 -5.78
N THR A 60 -13.69 15.92 -5.32
CA THR A 60 -14.67 15.81 -4.22
C THR A 60 -15.71 14.70 -4.35
N GLU A 61 -16.39 14.57 -5.49
CA GLU A 61 -17.44 13.54 -5.68
C GLU A 61 -16.86 12.12 -5.62
N LEU A 62 -15.81 11.86 -6.40
CA LEU A 62 -15.15 10.56 -6.41
C LEU A 62 -14.48 10.25 -5.07
N ARG A 63 -13.93 11.25 -4.39
CA ARG A 63 -13.29 11.12 -3.08
C ARG A 63 -14.26 10.59 -2.02
N ASP A 64 -15.46 11.17 -1.94
CA ASP A 64 -16.47 10.77 -0.97
C ASP A 64 -16.98 9.36 -1.28
N ALA A 65 -17.26 9.06 -2.56
CA ALA A 65 -17.64 7.72 -3.00
C ALA A 65 -16.57 6.65 -2.69
N VAL A 66 -15.30 6.92 -2.97
CA VAL A 66 -14.18 5.99 -2.68
C VAL A 66 -13.96 5.83 -1.17
N CYS A 67 -14.13 6.89 -0.38
CA CYS A 67 -14.07 6.83 1.09
C CYS A 67 -15.11 5.86 1.64
N VAL A 68 -16.37 6.02 1.22
CA VAL A 68 -17.47 5.14 1.62
C VAL A 68 -17.24 3.72 1.12
N PHE A 69 -16.85 3.56 -0.16
CA PHE A 69 -16.60 2.25 -0.74
C PHE A 69 -15.52 1.48 0.02
N TYR A 70 -14.41 2.14 0.37
CA TYR A 70 -13.35 1.55 1.19
C TYR A 70 -13.89 1.04 2.53
N LEU A 71 -14.74 1.82 3.22
CA LEU A 71 -15.26 1.45 4.54
C LEU A 71 -16.32 0.34 4.46
N VAL A 72 -17.13 0.31 3.40
CA VAL A 72 -18.03 -0.82 3.11
C VAL A 72 -17.21 -2.10 2.94
N LEU A 73 -16.20 -2.09 2.08
CA LEU A 73 -15.35 -3.27 1.87
C LEU A 73 -14.56 -3.63 3.13
N ARG A 74 -14.12 -2.64 3.92
CA ARG A 74 -13.47 -2.90 5.21
C ARG A 74 -14.41 -3.52 6.23
N GLY A 75 -15.69 -3.16 6.22
CA GLY A 75 -16.72 -3.81 7.04
C GLY A 75 -16.90 -5.27 6.64
N LEU A 76 -17.00 -5.55 5.34
CA LEU A 76 -17.06 -6.92 4.80
C LEU A 76 -15.84 -7.75 5.20
N ASP A 77 -14.63 -7.20 4.99
CA ASP A 77 -13.34 -7.78 5.37
C ASP A 77 -13.28 -8.08 6.88
N THR A 78 -13.82 -7.20 7.73
CA THR A 78 -13.85 -7.41 9.18
C THR A 78 -14.71 -8.62 9.58
N ILE A 79 -15.78 -8.91 8.84
CA ILE A 79 -16.63 -10.10 9.06
C ILE A 79 -15.90 -11.35 8.58
N GLU A 80 -15.26 -11.29 7.42
CA GLU A 80 -14.50 -12.41 6.86
C GLU A 80 -13.33 -12.80 7.77
N ASP A 81 -12.51 -11.82 8.16
CA ASP A 81 -11.30 -12.02 8.95
C ASP A 81 -11.57 -12.46 10.40
N ASP A 82 -12.76 -12.21 10.96
CA ASP A 82 -13.04 -12.52 12.36
C ASP A 82 -13.23 -14.03 12.56
N MET A 83 -12.17 -14.71 13.01
CA MET A 83 -12.15 -16.15 13.25
C MET A 83 -13.05 -16.59 14.41
N ALA A 84 -13.58 -15.66 15.22
CA ALA A 84 -14.51 -15.99 16.29
C ALA A 84 -15.95 -16.21 15.80
N ILE A 85 -16.27 -15.78 14.56
CA ILE A 85 -17.60 -15.97 13.97
C ILE A 85 -17.70 -17.38 13.37
N PRO A 86 -18.67 -18.20 13.80
CA PRO A 86 -18.95 -19.50 13.19
C PRO A 86 -19.23 -19.40 11.69
N ILE A 87 -18.75 -20.37 10.90
CA ILE A 87 -18.86 -20.36 9.43
C ILE A 87 -20.32 -20.32 8.97
N ASP A 88 -21.21 -21.04 9.64
CA ASP A 88 -22.65 -21.09 9.38
C ASP A 88 -23.37 -19.75 9.61
N ILE A 89 -22.80 -18.87 10.43
CA ILE A 89 -23.26 -17.49 10.62
C ILE A 89 -22.56 -16.55 9.63
N LYS A 90 -21.24 -16.70 9.47
CA LYS A 90 -20.39 -15.83 8.65
C LYS A 90 -20.79 -15.87 7.18
N VAL A 91 -20.94 -17.06 6.60
CA VAL A 91 -21.18 -17.25 5.16
C VAL A 91 -22.48 -16.57 4.68
N PRO A 92 -23.65 -16.76 5.33
CA PRO A 92 -24.85 -16.05 4.93
C PRO A 92 -24.68 -14.53 4.97
N ILE A 93 -24.05 -14.00 6.03
CA ILE A 93 -23.83 -12.57 6.18
C ILE A 93 -22.92 -12.03 5.07
N LEU A 94 -21.82 -12.72 4.73
CA LEU A 94 -20.95 -12.29 3.63
C LEU A 94 -21.70 -12.20 2.30
N LYS A 95 -22.57 -13.18 2.01
CA LYS A 95 -23.38 -13.22 0.78
C LYS A 95 -24.43 -12.09 0.75
N SER A 96 -25.06 -11.76 1.89
CA SER A 96 -26.10 -10.73 2.00
C SER A 96 -25.58 -9.34 2.42
N PHE A 97 -24.29 -9.16 2.68
CA PHE A 97 -23.75 -7.90 3.23
C PHE A 97 -24.06 -6.69 2.36
N HIS A 98 -24.06 -6.87 1.04
CA HIS A 98 -24.41 -5.83 0.06
C HIS A 98 -25.88 -5.36 0.14
N GLU A 99 -26.76 -6.12 0.79
CA GLU A 99 -28.13 -5.70 1.09
C GLU A 99 -28.16 -4.90 2.39
N HIS A 100 -27.35 -5.31 3.37
CA HIS A 100 -27.26 -4.67 4.68
C HIS A 100 -26.69 -3.25 4.63
N ILE A 101 -25.87 -2.90 3.63
CA ILE A 101 -25.37 -1.52 3.45
C ILE A 101 -26.51 -0.51 3.14
N TYR A 102 -27.67 -0.98 2.68
CA TYR A 102 -28.86 -0.15 2.44
C TYR A 102 -29.69 0.08 3.71
N ASP A 103 -29.40 -0.63 4.80
CA ASP A 103 -30.17 -0.57 6.05
C ASP A 103 -29.33 0.07 7.17
N PRO A 104 -29.52 1.37 7.46
CA PRO A 104 -28.84 2.04 8.56
C PRO A 104 -29.16 1.46 9.96
N SER A 105 -30.21 0.67 10.09
CA SER A 105 -30.56 0.01 11.36
C SER A 105 -29.84 -1.32 11.56
N TRP A 106 -29.21 -1.86 10.51
CA TRP A 106 -28.48 -3.11 10.59
C TRP A 106 -27.27 -2.99 11.53
N LYS A 107 -27.10 -4.00 12.38
CA LYS A 107 -26.03 -4.05 13.38
C LYS A 107 -25.43 -5.44 13.42
N PHE A 108 -24.11 -5.49 13.35
CA PHE A 108 -23.36 -6.71 13.55
C PHE A 108 -22.02 -6.38 14.21
N VAL A 109 -21.84 -6.83 15.45
CA VAL A 109 -20.66 -6.49 16.25
C VAL A 109 -19.60 -7.57 16.05
N CYS A 110 -18.51 -7.22 15.37
CA CYS A 110 -17.35 -8.08 15.18
C CYS A 110 -16.05 -7.27 15.09
N GLY A 111 -14.92 -7.98 15.03
CA GLY A 111 -13.59 -7.40 14.87
C GLY A 111 -12.99 -6.82 16.16
N GLU A 112 -11.80 -6.24 16.00
CA GLU A 112 -11.00 -5.69 17.10
C GLU A 112 -10.63 -4.21 16.87
N LYS A 113 -10.32 -3.48 17.95
CA LYS A 113 -9.79 -2.10 17.92
C LYS A 113 -10.64 -1.17 17.03
N ASP A 114 -10.01 -0.48 16.08
CA ASP A 114 -10.66 0.46 15.17
C ASP A 114 -11.70 -0.22 14.26
N TYR A 115 -11.50 -1.49 13.89
CA TYR A 115 -12.44 -2.25 13.06
C TYR A 115 -13.72 -2.57 13.83
N LYS A 116 -13.62 -2.87 15.12
CA LYS A 116 -14.80 -3.01 15.99
C LYS A 116 -15.61 -1.72 16.08
N GLU A 117 -14.94 -0.58 16.17
CA GLU A 117 -15.63 0.71 16.18
C GLU A 117 -16.32 1.01 14.84
N LEU A 118 -15.68 0.67 13.72
CA LEU A 118 -16.31 0.73 12.39
C LEU A 118 -17.61 -0.08 12.37
N MET A 119 -17.57 -1.34 12.82
CA MET A 119 -18.74 -2.23 12.81
C MET A 119 -19.84 -1.77 13.78
N ASN A 120 -19.46 -1.28 14.97
CA ASN A 120 -20.42 -0.73 15.94
C ASN A 120 -21.18 0.49 15.42
N LYS A 121 -20.51 1.30 14.59
CA LYS A 121 -21.02 2.56 14.02
C LYS A 121 -21.29 2.45 12.51
N PHE A 122 -21.56 1.26 12.00
CA PHE A 122 -21.74 1.01 10.57
C PHE A 122 -22.95 1.74 9.97
N GLU A 123 -23.91 2.17 10.81
CA GLU A 123 -25.00 3.07 10.43
C GLU A 123 -24.49 4.38 9.83
N CYS A 124 -23.34 4.89 10.29
CA CYS A 124 -22.76 6.11 9.73
C CYS A 124 -22.23 5.87 8.30
N VAL A 125 -21.69 4.68 8.03
CA VAL A 125 -21.24 4.30 6.68
C VAL A 125 -22.45 4.11 5.77
N SER A 126 -23.49 3.43 6.25
CA SER A 126 -24.73 3.18 5.50
C SER A 126 -25.46 4.50 5.15
N ASN A 127 -25.58 5.43 6.10
CA ASN A 127 -26.15 6.76 5.81
C ASN A 127 -25.30 7.55 4.81
N ALA A 128 -23.96 7.50 4.93
CA ALA A 128 -23.09 8.15 3.95
C ALA A 128 -23.22 7.53 2.56
N PHE A 129 -23.37 6.21 2.47
CA PHE A 129 -23.61 5.47 1.24
C PHE A 129 -24.94 5.86 0.57
N LEU A 130 -26.03 5.94 1.33
CA LEU A 130 -27.35 6.33 0.82
C LEU A 130 -27.40 7.78 0.31
N ASN A 131 -26.47 8.63 0.76
CA ASN A 131 -26.33 10.02 0.30
C ASN A 131 -25.47 10.17 -0.98
N LEU A 132 -24.85 9.09 -1.47
CA LEU A 132 -24.11 9.13 -2.75
C LEU A 132 -25.07 9.10 -3.95
N ASP A 133 -24.60 9.54 -5.12
CA ASP A 133 -25.34 9.33 -6.36
C ASP A 133 -25.62 7.85 -6.63
N GLU A 134 -26.78 7.54 -7.22
CA GLU A 134 -27.24 6.17 -7.49
C GLU A 134 -26.23 5.36 -8.32
N GLY A 135 -25.47 6.02 -9.21
CA GLY A 135 -24.41 5.40 -9.99
C GLY A 135 -23.30 4.83 -9.11
N TYR A 136 -22.87 5.56 -8.07
CA TYR A 136 -21.88 5.07 -7.11
C TYR A 136 -22.47 3.99 -6.21
N GLN A 137 -23.71 4.17 -5.75
CA GLN A 137 -24.38 3.16 -4.92
C GLN A 137 -24.43 1.80 -5.61
N ARG A 138 -24.85 1.79 -6.88
CA ARG A 138 -24.93 0.56 -7.70
C ARG A 138 -23.58 -0.14 -7.82
N VAL A 139 -22.51 0.60 -8.13
CA VAL A 139 -21.16 0.03 -8.27
C VAL A 139 -20.67 -0.55 -6.94
N ILE A 140 -20.85 0.18 -5.84
CA ILE A 140 -20.43 -0.28 -4.51
C ILE A 140 -21.19 -1.56 -4.14
N ALA A 141 -22.52 -1.57 -4.25
CA ALA A 141 -23.33 -2.74 -3.92
C ALA A 141 -22.98 -3.96 -4.78
N GLU A 142 -22.81 -3.78 -6.08
CA GLU A 142 -22.45 -4.87 -7.01
C GLU A 142 -21.07 -5.45 -6.66
N MET A 143 -20.05 -4.61 -6.46
CA MET A 143 -18.71 -5.08 -6.12
C MET A 143 -18.68 -5.75 -4.74
N THR A 144 -19.42 -5.22 -3.77
CA THR A 144 -19.56 -5.82 -2.43
C THR A 144 -20.23 -7.19 -2.50
N ASN A 145 -21.28 -7.36 -3.32
CA ASN A 145 -21.91 -8.67 -3.53
C ASN A 145 -20.91 -9.68 -4.09
N ARG A 146 -20.26 -9.33 -5.21
CA ARG A 146 -19.28 -10.20 -5.87
C ARG A 146 -18.14 -10.61 -4.93
N MET A 147 -17.64 -9.65 -4.13
CA MET A 147 -16.58 -9.90 -3.16
C MET A 147 -17.07 -10.81 -2.02
N GLY A 148 -18.26 -10.56 -1.46
CA GLY A 148 -18.84 -11.38 -0.39
C GLY A 148 -19.12 -12.82 -0.82
N VAL A 149 -19.63 -13.02 -2.04
CA VAL A 149 -19.80 -14.36 -2.63
C VAL A 149 -18.46 -15.07 -2.82
N GLY A 150 -17.44 -14.36 -3.32
CA GLY A 150 -16.09 -14.89 -3.48
C GLY A 150 -15.44 -15.31 -2.17
N MET A 151 -15.47 -14.43 -1.16
CA MET A 151 -14.98 -14.71 0.19
C MET A 151 -15.65 -15.94 0.80
N ALA A 152 -16.99 -16.02 0.72
CA ALA A 152 -17.73 -17.16 1.23
C ALA A 152 -17.33 -18.48 0.56
N LYS A 153 -17.14 -18.46 -0.77
CA LYS A 153 -16.65 -19.65 -1.51
C LYS A 153 -15.30 -20.13 -0.98
N PHE A 154 -14.35 -19.22 -0.76
CA PHE A 154 -13.01 -19.60 -0.31
C PHE A 154 -12.99 -20.07 1.14
N ILE A 155 -13.80 -19.50 2.03
CA ILE A 155 -13.96 -19.98 3.42
C ILE A 155 -14.47 -21.44 3.44
N GLU A 156 -15.45 -21.76 2.59
CA GLU A 156 -16.02 -23.12 2.51
C GLU A 156 -15.01 -24.15 1.95
N THR A 157 -13.97 -23.70 1.24
CA THR A 157 -12.99 -24.55 0.55
C THR A 157 -11.55 -24.35 1.02
N GLU A 158 -11.32 -23.67 2.14
CA GLU A 158 -9.98 -23.25 2.56
C GLU A 158 -9.08 -24.45 2.89
N ILE A 159 -8.04 -24.66 2.07
CA ILE A 159 -7.02 -25.69 2.28
C ILE A 159 -5.65 -25.10 1.88
N PRO A 160 -4.66 -25.03 2.79
CA PRO A 160 -4.73 -25.32 4.22
C PRO A 160 -5.38 -24.19 5.04
N ALA A 161 -6.12 -24.53 6.09
CA ALA A 161 -6.81 -23.57 6.95
C ALA A 161 -6.13 -23.39 8.31
N PRO A 162 -6.31 -22.26 9.00
CA PRO A 162 -6.78 -20.97 8.48
C PRO A 162 -5.62 -20.03 8.11
N ARG A 163 -5.86 -19.13 7.15
CA ARG A 163 -5.00 -18.01 6.72
C ARG A 163 -3.67 -18.42 6.07
N MET A 164 -3.70 -19.42 5.21
CA MET A 164 -2.55 -19.82 4.41
C MET A 164 -2.80 -19.51 2.93
N PHE A 165 -2.38 -18.32 2.51
CA PHE A 165 -2.69 -17.79 1.18
C PHE A 165 -1.67 -18.13 0.10
N TRP A 166 -0.51 -18.69 0.47
CA TRP A 166 0.48 -19.10 -0.54
C TRP A 166 -0.05 -20.36 -1.23
N PRO A 167 -0.10 -20.39 -2.58
CA PRO A 167 -0.66 -21.51 -3.31
C PRO A 167 0.25 -22.74 -3.20
N HIS A 168 -0.35 -23.88 -2.87
CA HIS A 168 0.35 -25.17 -2.76
C HIS A 168 1.12 -25.52 -4.03
N GLU A 169 0.61 -25.13 -5.20
CA GLU A 169 1.27 -25.31 -6.50
C GLU A 169 2.66 -24.64 -6.60
N ILE A 170 2.91 -23.61 -5.78
CA ILE A 170 4.22 -22.95 -5.68
C ILE A 170 4.97 -23.52 -4.47
N TRP A 171 4.44 -23.38 -3.26
CA TRP A 171 5.22 -23.70 -2.06
C TRP A 171 5.49 -25.20 -1.88
N GLY A 172 4.60 -26.07 -2.38
CA GLY A 172 4.76 -27.53 -2.31
C GLY A 172 5.97 -28.07 -3.08
N LYS A 173 6.60 -27.24 -3.93
CA LYS A 173 7.87 -27.55 -4.61
C LYS A 173 9.08 -27.42 -3.69
N PHE A 174 8.95 -26.67 -2.59
CA PHE A 174 10.06 -26.28 -1.72
C PHE A 174 9.93 -26.82 -0.29
N GLY A 175 8.77 -27.34 0.08
CA GLY A 175 8.52 -27.88 1.42
C GLY A 175 7.29 -28.77 1.48
N THR A 176 7.18 -29.54 2.55
CA THR A 176 6.04 -30.42 2.83
C THR A 176 4.88 -29.68 3.50
N ARG A 177 5.18 -28.70 4.36
CA ARG A 177 4.20 -27.80 4.99
C ARG A 177 4.68 -26.37 4.91
N LEU A 178 3.78 -25.44 4.61
CA LEU A 178 4.13 -24.02 4.46
C LEU A 178 4.59 -23.39 5.77
N GLU A 179 4.09 -23.83 6.95
CA GLU A 179 4.57 -23.29 8.23
C GLU A 179 6.04 -23.62 8.54
N ASP A 180 6.59 -24.68 7.93
CA ASP A 180 7.96 -25.14 8.18
C ASP A 180 9.00 -24.14 7.64
N PHE A 181 8.62 -23.22 6.76
CA PHE A 181 9.49 -22.12 6.30
C PHE A 181 9.89 -21.13 7.41
N LYS A 182 9.25 -21.20 8.58
CA LYS A 182 9.68 -20.46 9.77
C LYS A 182 10.86 -21.12 10.49
N LEU A 183 11.25 -22.34 10.15
CA LEU A 183 12.36 -23.04 10.79
C LEU A 183 13.69 -22.59 10.17
N GLU A 184 14.79 -22.61 10.93
CA GLU A 184 16.08 -22.08 10.46
C GLU A 184 16.71 -22.99 9.40
N GLU A 185 16.59 -24.30 9.60
CA GLU A 185 17.00 -25.36 8.67
C GLU A 185 16.34 -25.26 7.29
N ASN A 186 15.16 -24.64 7.19
CA ASN A 186 14.41 -24.48 5.94
C ASN A 186 14.64 -23.13 5.25
N SER A 187 15.56 -22.30 5.75
CA SER A 187 15.73 -20.91 5.28
C SER A 187 16.03 -20.81 3.79
N GLU A 188 16.84 -21.71 3.24
CA GLU A 188 17.17 -21.72 1.81
C GLU A 188 15.93 -21.98 0.94
N ASN A 189 15.19 -23.05 1.25
CA ASN A 189 13.96 -23.40 0.54
C ASN A 189 12.85 -22.36 0.72
N ALA A 190 12.75 -21.76 1.91
CA ALA A 190 11.83 -20.67 2.19
C ALA A 190 12.12 -19.46 1.27
N VAL A 191 13.38 -19.06 1.15
CA VAL A 191 13.79 -17.96 0.27
C VAL A 191 13.58 -18.29 -1.21
N ARG A 192 13.88 -19.53 -1.66
CA ARG A 192 13.57 -19.97 -3.03
C ARG A 192 12.07 -19.93 -3.32
N CYS A 193 11.24 -20.38 -2.38
CA CYS A 193 9.79 -20.26 -2.49
C CYS A 193 9.32 -18.81 -2.54
N LEU A 194 9.88 -17.94 -1.70
CA LEU A 194 9.59 -16.50 -1.70
C LEU A 194 9.92 -15.86 -3.05
N ASN A 195 11.06 -16.21 -3.63
CA ASN A 195 11.44 -15.71 -4.94
C ASN A 195 10.43 -16.15 -6.00
N ALA A 196 10.03 -17.44 -6.02
CA ALA A 196 8.99 -17.93 -6.93
C ALA A 196 7.65 -17.19 -6.79
N MET A 197 7.25 -16.87 -5.55
CA MET A 197 6.05 -16.06 -5.28
C MET A 197 6.17 -14.63 -5.83
N ILE A 198 7.33 -14.00 -5.67
CA ILE A 198 7.59 -12.66 -6.19
C ILE A 198 7.67 -12.67 -7.71
N THR A 199 8.32 -13.66 -8.31
CA THR A 199 8.36 -13.86 -9.77
C THR A 199 6.95 -14.00 -10.34
N ASN A 200 6.08 -14.74 -9.67
CA ASN A 200 4.67 -14.83 -10.04
C ASN A 200 3.96 -13.46 -9.97
N ALA A 201 4.17 -12.68 -8.91
CA ALA A 201 3.59 -11.34 -8.78
C ALA A 201 4.09 -10.35 -9.86
N LEU A 202 5.36 -10.46 -10.27
CA LEU A 202 5.95 -9.60 -11.31
C LEU A 202 5.29 -9.77 -12.69
N THR A 203 4.59 -10.89 -12.94
CA THR A 203 3.85 -11.10 -14.19
C THR A 203 2.79 -10.02 -14.44
N HIS A 204 2.31 -9.34 -13.39
CA HIS A 204 1.28 -8.30 -13.48
C HIS A 204 1.84 -6.89 -13.65
N ALA A 205 3.16 -6.69 -13.52
CA ALA A 205 3.74 -5.36 -13.40
C ALA A 205 3.52 -4.48 -14.64
N THR A 206 3.66 -5.04 -15.85
CA THR A 206 3.45 -4.30 -17.10
C THR A 206 1.98 -3.95 -17.32
N ASP A 207 1.05 -4.81 -16.91
CA ASP A 207 -0.39 -4.51 -16.97
C ASP A 207 -0.78 -3.43 -15.97
N CYS A 208 -0.16 -3.40 -14.78
CA CYS A 208 -0.30 -2.27 -13.85
C CYS A 208 0.17 -0.96 -14.48
N LEU A 209 1.32 -0.96 -15.17
CA LEU A 209 1.85 0.23 -15.85
C LEU A 209 0.88 0.73 -16.94
N LYS A 210 0.40 -0.16 -17.81
CA LYS A 210 -0.61 0.17 -18.85
C LYS A 210 -1.88 0.76 -18.23
N TYR A 211 -2.37 0.17 -17.14
CA TYR A 211 -3.56 0.67 -16.45
C TYR A 211 -3.35 2.08 -15.89
N ILE A 212 -2.22 2.32 -15.23
CA ILE A 212 -1.90 3.64 -14.66
C ILE A 212 -1.78 4.69 -15.77
N GLU A 213 -1.12 4.38 -16.88
CA GLU A 213 -0.95 5.26 -18.04
C GLU A 213 -2.27 5.69 -18.70
N ALA A 214 -3.30 4.85 -18.64
CA ALA A 214 -4.62 5.16 -19.14
C ALA A 214 -5.31 6.29 -18.35
N ASN A 215 -4.88 6.57 -17.11
CA ASN A 215 -5.47 7.60 -16.27
C ASN A 215 -4.99 9.00 -16.67
N LYS A 216 -5.89 9.81 -17.24
CA LYS A 216 -5.57 11.17 -17.70
C LYS A 216 -5.75 12.25 -16.63
N ASP A 217 -6.57 12.00 -15.62
CA ASP A 217 -6.70 12.89 -14.47
C ASP A 217 -5.57 12.66 -13.46
N GLU A 218 -4.89 13.73 -13.04
CA GLU A 218 -3.76 13.65 -12.11
C GLU A 218 -4.14 12.99 -10.78
N SER A 219 -5.33 13.30 -10.23
CA SER A 219 -5.74 12.73 -8.94
C SER A 219 -6.02 11.23 -9.04
N ASN A 220 -6.64 10.79 -10.13
CA ASN A 220 -6.88 9.37 -10.41
C ASN A 220 -5.56 8.62 -10.68
N LEU A 221 -4.67 9.21 -11.50
CA LEU A 221 -3.35 8.64 -11.75
C LEU A 221 -2.60 8.42 -10.43
N ARG A 222 -2.54 9.44 -9.57
CA ARG A 222 -1.84 9.33 -8.28
C ARG A 222 -2.50 8.30 -7.36
N PHE A 223 -3.83 8.26 -7.33
CA PHE A 223 -4.59 7.28 -6.56
C PHE A 223 -4.28 5.84 -6.96
N CYS A 224 -4.19 5.57 -8.26
CA CYS A 224 -3.85 4.24 -8.78
C CYS A 224 -2.34 3.94 -8.70
N ALA A 225 -1.48 4.93 -8.95
CA ALA A 225 -0.04 4.75 -9.04
C ALA A 225 0.63 4.50 -7.70
N ILE A 226 0.31 5.29 -6.66
CA ILE A 226 1.02 5.24 -5.37
C ILE A 226 0.98 3.83 -4.74
N PRO A 227 -0.17 3.14 -4.66
CA PRO A 227 -0.21 1.77 -4.15
C PRO A 227 0.64 0.78 -4.97
N GLN A 228 0.66 0.94 -6.29
CA GLN A 228 1.39 0.04 -7.19
C GLN A 228 2.92 0.25 -7.10
N ILE A 229 3.36 1.50 -6.96
CA ILE A 229 4.76 1.83 -6.67
C ILE A 229 5.17 1.25 -5.30
N MET A 230 4.31 1.40 -4.29
CA MET A 230 4.56 0.81 -2.97
C MET A 230 4.60 -0.73 -3.03
N ALA A 231 3.82 -1.35 -3.91
CA ALA A 231 3.82 -2.80 -4.10
C ALA A 231 5.16 -3.27 -4.70
N ILE A 232 5.61 -2.73 -5.83
CA ILE A 232 6.89 -3.12 -6.43
C ILE A 232 8.08 -2.79 -5.51
N GLY A 233 8.02 -1.68 -4.77
CA GLY A 233 9.01 -1.37 -3.76
C GLY A 233 9.04 -2.39 -2.61
N THR A 234 7.89 -2.94 -2.23
CA THR A 234 7.82 -3.99 -1.20
C THR A 234 8.34 -5.31 -1.74
N LEU A 235 8.02 -5.65 -2.99
CA LEU A 235 8.63 -6.80 -3.68
C LEU A 235 10.16 -6.67 -3.71
N ALA A 236 10.70 -5.48 -3.97
CA ALA A 236 12.13 -5.22 -3.95
C ALA A 236 12.76 -5.41 -2.56
N GLU A 237 12.08 -5.01 -1.48
CA GLU A 237 12.55 -5.27 -0.11
C GLU A 237 12.47 -6.76 0.29
N CYS A 238 11.47 -7.48 -0.22
CA CYS A 238 11.23 -8.88 0.10
C CYS A 238 12.05 -9.86 -0.75
N TYR A 239 12.40 -9.52 -1.99
CA TYR A 239 13.07 -10.46 -2.90
C TYR A 239 14.43 -10.89 -2.34
N ASN A 240 14.66 -12.21 -2.33
CA ASN A 240 15.85 -12.85 -1.78
C ASN A 240 16.16 -12.46 -0.32
N ASN A 241 15.12 -12.30 0.52
CA ASN A 241 15.26 -11.80 1.89
C ASN A 241 14.65 -12.73 2.94
N ILE A 242 15.49 -13.44 3.70
CA ILE A 242 15.06 -14.35 4.78
C ILE A 242 14.26 -13.66 5.88
N ASN A 243 14.41 -12.35 6.06
CA ASN A 243 13.71 -11.61 7.12
C ASN A 243 12.19 -11.62 6.94
N VAL A 244 11.67 -11.91 5.74
CA VAL A 244 10.24 -12.14 5.50
C VAL A 244 9.68 -13.27 6.38
N PHE A 245 10.49 -14.29 6.68
CA PHE A 245 10.12 -15.42 7.53
C PHE A 245 10.43 -15.18 9.02
N ARG A 246 11.11 -14.08 9.36
CA ARG A 246 11.55 -13.75 10.72
C ARG A 246 10.81 -12.55 11.32
N GLY A 247 10.03 -11.84 10.52
CA GLY A 247 9.29 -10.68 10.97
C GLY A 247 8.68 -9.91 9.82
N VAL A 248 8.41 -8.62 10.07
CA VAL A 248 7.72 -7.77 9.10
C VAL A 248 8.74 -6.93 8.34
N VAL A 249 8.93 -7.26 7.06
CA VAL A 249 9.71 -6.44 6.12
C VAL A 249 8.84 -5.28 5.64
N LYS A 250 9.37 -4.05 5.66
CA LYS A 250 8.67 -2.84 5.22
C LYS A 250 9.62 -1.90 4.52
N ILE A 251 9.10 -1.23 3.49
CA ILE A 251 9.73 -0.05 2.91
C ILE A 251 9.96 0.98 4.02
N ARG A 252 11.15 1.57 4.03
CA ARG A 252 11.52 2.62 4.97
C ARG A 252 10.64 3.86 4.78
N ARG A 253 10.27 4.50 5.90
CA ARG A 253 9.29 5.60 5.91
C ARG A 253 9.68 6.79 5.01
N GLY A 254 10.96 7.09 4.85
CA GLY A 254 11.40 8.17 3.96
C GLY A 254 11.22 7.85 2.48
N ILE A 255 11.47 6.60 2.07
CA ILE A 255 11.11 6.11 0.72
C ILE A 255 9.60 6.16 0.53
N THR A 256 8.80 5.76 1.52
CA THR A 256 7.33 5.95 1.45
C THR A 256 6.97 7.41 1.24
N ALA A 257 7.59 8.35 1.96
CA ALA A 257 7.32 9.77 1.81
C ALA A 257 7.74 10.32 0.44
N LYS A 258 8.80 9.78 -0.15
CA LYS A 258 9.22 10.02 -1.53
C LYS A 258 8.15 9.55 -2.53
N VAL A 259 7.72 8.29 -2.44
CA VAL A 259 6.66 7.72 -3.29
C VAL A 259 5.34 8.50 -3.18
N MET A 260 4.98 8.99 -2.00
CA MET A 260 3.78 9.82 -1.82
C MET A 260 3.82 11.15 -2.61
N GLN A 261 4.98 11.54 -3.14
CA GLN A 261 5.16 12.71 -4.00
C GLN A 261 5.01 12.44 -5.49
N THR A 262 4.76 11.20 -5.93
CA THR A 262 4.45 10.88 -7.33
C THR A 262 3.33 11.79 -7.83
N LYS A 263 3.51 12.38 -9.02
CA LYS A 263 2.52 13.24 -9.69
C LYS A 263 2.26 12.85 -11.12
N THR A 264 3.30 12.47 -11.84
CA THR A 264 3.26 12.25 -13.28
C THR A 264 3.50 10.79 -13.63
N ILE A 265 3.09 10.38 -14.83
CA ILE A 265 3.42 9.04 -15.34
C ILE A 265 4.93 8.81 -15.43
N SER A 266 5.71 9.86 -15.72
CA SER A 266 7.18 9.78 -15.73
C SER A 266 7.75 9.44 -14.36
N ASP A 267 7.17 9.95 -13.27
CA ASP A 267 7.56 9.57 -11.91
C ASP A 267 7.29 8.08 -11.67
N VAL A 268 6.17 7.56 -12.19
CA VAL A 268 5.80 6.15 -12.08
C VAL A 268 6.83 5.28 -12.79
N TYR A 269 7.14 5.56 -14.05
CA TYR A 269 8.14 4.80 -14.82
C TYR A 269 9.52 4.84 -14.16
N GLY A 270 9.99 6.03 -13.74
CA GLY A 270 11.27 6.15 -13.04
C GLY A 270 11.32 5.33 -11.75
N THR A 271 10.25 5.37 -10.96
CA THR A 271 10.21 4.64 -9.67
C THR A 271 10.06 3.13 -9.87
N PHE A 272 9.28 2.68 -10.86
CA PHE A 272 9.18 1.26 -11.23
C PHE A 272 10.52 0.72 -11.73
N PHE A 273 11.21 1.49 -12.59
CA PHE A 273 12.53 1.14 -13.10
C PHE A 273 13.57 1.02 -11.97
N ASP A 274 13.61 1.98 -11.05
CA ASP A 274 14.55 1.92 -9.93
C ASP A 274 14.30 0.70 -9.03
N PHE A 275 13.04 0.40 -8.71
CA PHE A 275 12.72 -0.79 -7.92
C PHE A 275 12.95 -2.10 -8.67
N SER A 276 12.74 -2.15 -9.99
CA SER A 276 13.04 -3.33 -10.80
C SER A 276 14.55 -3.58 -10.85
N ARG A 277 15.39 -2.52 -10.94
CA ARG A 277 16.85 -2.63 -10.81
C ARG A 277 17.26 -3.18 -9.45
N LYS A 278 16.64 -2.73 -8.35
CA LYS A 278 16.92 -3.29 -7.00
C LYS A 278 16.60 -4.78 -6.89
N ILE A 279 15.57 -5.25 -7.59
CA ILE A 279 15.27 -6.69 -7.65
C ILE A 279 16.37 -7.38 -8.47
N ALA A 280 16.75 -6.82 -9.63
CA ALA A 280 17.79 -7.37 -10.51
C ALA A 280 19.11 -7.64 -9.79
N GLU A 281 19.57 -6.69 -8.97
CA GLU A 281 20.80 -6.78 -8.18
C GLU A 281 20.80 -7.92 -7.15
N LYS A 282 19.62 -8.42 -6.78
CA LYS A 282 19.43 -9.48 -5.77
C LYS A 282 19.19 -10.86 -6.36
N ILE A 283 19.10 -11.00 -7.69
CA ILE A 283 18.86 -12.29 -8.35
C ILE A 283 20.10 -13.18 -8.19
N GLY A 284 19.95 -14.25 -7.41
CA GLY A 284 21.00 -15.24 -7.20
C GLY A 284 21.15 -16.20 -8.38
N GLU A 285 22.36 -16.69 -8.61
CA GLU A 285 22.67 -17.71 -9.63
C GLU A 285 21.95 -19.04 -9.37
N ASN A 286 21.75 -19.39 -8.09
CA ASN A 286 21.18 -20.67 -7.65
C ASN A 286 19.65 -20.62 -7.41
N ASP A 287 18.96 -19.56 -7.83
CA ASP A 287 17.49 -19.44 -7.70
C ASP A 287 16.79 -20.08 -8.89
N ASP A 288 15.89 -21.04 -8.64
CA ASP A 288 15.13 -21.74 -9.69
C ASP A 288 14.29 -20.78 -10.54
N SER A 289 13.88 -19.65 -9.95
CA SER A 289 13.07 -18.64 -10.62
C SER A 289 13.92 -17.57 -11.32
N ALA A 290 15.26 -17.61 -11.19
CA ALA A 290 16.16 -16.53 -11.63
C ALA A 290 15.96 -16.12 -13.08
N SER A 291 15.87 -17.09 -14.01
CA SER A 291 15.69 -16.79 -15.44
C SER A 291 14.34 -16.11 -15.71
N ALA A 292 13.26 -16.60 -15.11
CA ALA A 292 11.93 -16.01 -15.26
C ALA A 292 11.86 -14.62 -14.61
N THR A 293 12.47 -14.44 -13.43
CA THR A 293 12.57 -13.13 -12.77
C THR A 293 13.32 -12.13 -13.64
N ARG A 294 14.49 -12.50 -14.18
CA ARG A 294 15.27 -11.61 -15.06
C ARG A 294 14.44 -11.15 -16.25
N LYS A 295 13.75 -12.08 -16.92
CA LYS A 295 12.87 -11.76 -18.03
C LYS A 295 11.79 -10.74 -17.64
N HIS A 296 11.07 -10.95 -16.53
CA HIS A 296 10.04 -10.00 -16.10
C HIS A 296 10.62 -8.63 -15.73
N ILE A 297 11.82 -8.59 -15.14
CA ILE A 297 12.51 -7.35 -14.84
C ILE A 297 12.92 -6.62 -16.12
N GLU A 298 13.46 -7.33 -17.11
CA GLU A 298 13.77 -6.79 -18.44
C GLU A 298 12.52 -6.22 -19.10
N ASP A 299 11.40 -6.95 -19.10
CA ASP A 299 10.11 -6.50 -19.65
C ASP A 299 9.63 -5.19 -18.97
N ILE A 300 9.77 -5.08 -17.63
CA ILE A 300 9.42 -3.87 -16.88
C ILE A 300 10.36 -2.71 -17.27
N GLN A 301 11.66 -2.97 -17.34
CA GLN A 301 12.68 -1.95 -17.63
C GLN A 301 12.51 -1.40 -19.05
N GLU A 302 12.37 -2.28 -20.04
CA GLU A 302 12.14 -1.90 -21.44
C GLU A 302 10.82 -1.11 -21.59
N TYR A 303 9.75 -1.52 -20.91
CA TYR A 303 8.50 -0.76 -20.91
C TYR A 303 8.71 0.65 -20.34
N CYS A 304 9.38 0.78 -19.19
CA CYS A 304 9.61 2.08 -18.56
C CYS A 304 10.52 2.97 -19.43
N GLU A 305 11.60 2.44 -19.98
CA GLU A 305 12.56 3.21 -20.79
C GLU A 305 11.96 3.69 -22.10
N SER A 306 11.21 2.83 -22.80
CA SER A 306 10.54 3.20 -24.06
C SER A 306 9.51 4.34 -23.92
N HIS A 307 8.99 4.57 -22.71
CA HIS A 307 7.98 5.59 -22.41
C HIS A 307 8.54 6.80 -21.64
N LEU A 308 9.83 6.80 -21.27
CA LEU A 308 10.50 7.94 -20.64
C LEU A 308 11.07 8.89 -21.72
N LEU A 309 10.41 10.04 -21.93
CA LEU A 309 10.93 11.12 -22.77
C LEU A 309 12.03 11.88 -21.99
N GLU A 310 13.30 11.67 -22.36
CA GLU A 310 14.52 12.38 -21.93
C GLU A 310 14.40 13.37 -20.74
N THR A 311 14.55 12.89 -19.51
CA THR A 311 15.57 13.27 -18.50
C THR A 311 15.20 12.54 -17.20
N ARG A 312 16.11 11.73 -16.63
CA ARG A 312 15.90 11.13 -15.30
C ARG A 312 15.91 12.24 -14.24
N VAL A 313 14.73 12.73 -13.85
CA VAL A 313 14.59 13.75 -12.80
C VAL A 313 14.40 13.12 -11.41
N TYR A 314 14.01 11.85 -11.34
CA TYR A 314 13.69 11.17 -10.07
C TYR A 314 14.45 9.85 -9.95
N SER A 315 15.36 9.77 -8.97
CA SER A 315 15.97 8.52 -8.53
C SER A 315 15.63 8.29 -7.05
N ILE A 316 15.14 7.10 -6.72
CA ILE A 316 14.85 6.71 -5.33
C ILE A 316 16.13 6.74 -4.48
N ASP A 317 17.27 6.42 -5.10
CA ASP A 317 18.59 6.26 -4.46
C ASP A 317 19.58 7.34 -4.87
N GLN A 318 19.13 8.57 -5.09
CA GLN A 318 20.06 9.64 -5.39
C GLN A 318 21.09 9.77 -4.24
N GLU A 319 22.34 9.34 -4.48
CA GLU A 319 23.45 9.41 -3.53
C GLU A 319 24.00 10.83 -3.55
N TYR A 320 23.67 11.61 -2.52
CA TYR A 320 24.03 13.02 -2.45
C TYR A 320 25.31 13.26 -1.66
N GLY A 321 26.46 12.96 -2.27
CA GLY A 321 27.73 13.55 -1.81
C GLY A 321 27.69 15.09 -1.82
N LEU A 322 26.86 15.70 -2.68
CA LEU A 322 26.79 17.15 -2.89
C LEU A 322 25.88 17.89 -1.88
N ASP A 323 24.74 17.32 -1.48
CA ASP A 323 23.82 17.97 -0.52
C ASP A 323 24.38 17.98 0.90
N ILE A 324 25.20 17.00 1.27
CA ILE A 324 25.94 17.00 2.55
C ILE A 324 26.90 18.19 2.59
N LEU A 325 27.60 18.46 1.49
CA LEU A 325 28.51 19.60 1.40
C LEU A 325 27.74 20.92 1.52
N VAL A 326 26.61 21.06 0.82
CA VAL A 326 25.75 22.26 0.91
C VAL A 326 25.18 22.43 2.32
N PHE A 327 24.70 21.35 2.94
CA PHE A 327 24.20 21.38 4.32
C PHE A 327 25.29 21.79 5.31
N LEU A 328 26.51 21.23 5.19
CA LEU A 328 27.65 21.61 6.02
C LEU A 328 28.06 23.07 5.82
N VAL A 329 28.01 23.58 4.58
CA VAL A 329 28.27 25.00 4.27
C VAL A 329 27.19 25.90 4.88
N VAL A 330 25.90 25.57 4.72
CA VAL A 330 24.80 26.37 5.29
C VAL A 330 24.84 26.33 6.82
N PHE A 331 25.11 25.17 7.41
CA PHE A 331 25.22 25.01 8.87
C PHE A 331 26.41 25.80 9.44
N SER A 332 27.56 25.76 8.78
CA SER A 332 28.74 26.54 9.20
C SER A 332 28.51 28.04 9.05
N LEU A 333 27.86 28.51 7.97
CA LEU A 333 27.47 29.91 7.81
C LEU A 333 26.49 30.38 8.89
N LEU A 334 25.47 29.57 9.21
CA LEU A 334 24.51 29.90 10.26
C LEU A 334 25.17 29.92 11.65
N SER A 335 26.05 28.96 11.93
CA SER A 335 26.79 28.90 13.19
C SER A 335 27.73 30.10 13.35
N ALA A 336 28.42 30.50 12.27
CA ALA A 336 29.25 31.69 12.25
C ALA A 336 28.42 32.97 12.45
N MET A 337 27.23 33.06 11.85
CA MET A 337 26.33 34.20 12.02
C MET A 337 25.83 34.31 13.47
N VAL A 338 25.46 33.19 14.09
CA VAL A 338 25.06 33.15 15.51
C VAL A 338 26.23 33.54 16.43
N TYR A 339 27.44 33.05 16.15
CA TYR A 339 28.64 33.41 16.91
C TYR A 339 28.97 34.91 16.79
N MET A 340 28.88 35.47 15.58
CA MET A 340 29.08 36.91 15.34
C MET A 340 28.03 37.74 16.07
N LEU A 341 26.77 37.32 16.07
CA LEU A 341 25.70 38.00 16.79
C LEU A 341 25.86 37.89 18.31
N TYR A 342 26.39 36.77 18.83
CA TYR A 342 26.61 36.58 20.26
C TYR A 342 27.79 37.40 20.80
N ASN A 343 28.84 37.60 19.99
CA ASN A 343 30.04 38.35 20.40
C ASN A 343 29.98 39.86 20.11
N HIS A 344 28.92 40.34 19.46
CA HIS A 344 28.66 41.76 19.23
C HIS A 344 27.63 42.36 20.22
N TRP A 345 27.36 41.67 21.33
CA TRP A 345 26.55 42.15 22.46
C TRP A 345 27.33 42.17 23.76
#